data_AF-A0A7S2MXW3-F1
#
_entry.id   AF-A0A7S2MXW3-F1
#
_cell.length_a   1.000
_cell.length_b   1.000
_cell.length_c   1.000
_cell.angle_alpha   90.00
_cell.angle_beta   90.00
_cell.angle_gamma   90.00
#
_symmetry.space_group_name_H-M   'P 1'
#
loop_
_entity.id
_entity.type
_entity.pdbx_description
1 polymer ?
#
loop_
_entity_poly.entity_id
_entity_poly.type
_entity_poly.pdbx_seq_one_letter_code
_entity_poly.pdbx_strand_id
1 'polypeptide(L)'
;LPNRVYACYTMLALIVGFFSLQETHAVRRPRRDGEDPRVVPLSAVEEASVEEQPRSKWSPNTVRLVLGYGLLSGYLVGRQQGFVLVLSLPRALDGFAIGPRGFGFFQVCTAVSAFLTSTLLYGQGLKRFGPYRCFRAGMWLTILLNLAFPFCGLLSDPDRYGPWRFVPICLYQSVITVGFQ
;
A
#
# COMPACT_ATOMS: atom_id res chain seq x y z
N LEU A 1 -10.64 23.17 -6.56
CA LEU A 1 -11.50 22.08 -7.11
C LEU A 1 -10.77 20.76 -7.45
N PRO A 2 -9.59 20.74 -8.12
CA PRO A 2 -8.95 19.46 -8.53
C PRO A 2 -8.59 18.53 -7.37
N ASN A 3 -8.23 19.07 -6.20
CA ASN A 3 -7.95 18.28 -5.00
C ASN A 3 -9.14 17.43 -4.51
N ARG A 4 -10.39 17.86 -4.74
CA ARG A 4 -11.58 17.11 -4.31
C ARG A 4 -11.89 15.93 -5.22
N VAL A 5 -11.80 16.15 -6.54
CA VAL A 5 -12.01 15.08 -7.54
C VAL A 5 -10.98 13.98 -7.37
N TYR A 6 -9.74 14.37 -7.11
CA TYR A 6 -8.66 13.44 -6.85
C TYR A 6 -8.86 12.62 -5.55
N ALA A 7 -9.30 13.28 -4.47
CA ALA A 7 -9.64 12.61 -3.22
C ALA A 7 -10.80 11.61 -3.39
N CYS A 8 -11.80 11.93 -4.21
CA CYS A 8 -12.90 11.00 -4.54
C CYS A 8 -12.42 9.79 -5.34
N TYR A 9 -11.54 9.99 -6.33
CA TYR A 9 -11.01 8.88 -7.14
C TYR A 9 -10.13 7.94 -6.31
N THR A 10 -9.30 8.51 -5.42
CA THR A 10 -8.48 7.71 -4.49
C THR A 10 -9.35 6.96 -3.49
N MET A 11 -10.43 7.56 -2.96
CA MET A 11 -11.40 6.84 -2.13
C MET A 11 -12.06 5.67 -2.87
N LEU A 12 -12.49 5.86 -4.12
CA LEU A 12 -13.12 4.81 -4.92
C LEU A 12 -12.17 3.63 -5.17
N ALA A 13 -10.93 3.90 -5.59
CA ALA A 13 -9.93 2.85 -5.79
C ALA A 13 -9.66 2.05 -4.50
N LEU A 14 -9.65 2.74 -3.36
CA LEU A 14 -9.42 2.13 -2.04
C LEU A 14 -10.61 1.26 -1.60
N ILE A 15 -11.84 1.70 -1.85
CA ILE A 15 -13.07 0.94 -1.61
C ILE A 15 -13.09 -0.35 -2.46
N VAL A 16 -12.77 -0.25 -3.76
CA VAL A 16 -12.71 -1.41 -4.66
C VAL A 16 -11.65 -2.42 -4.22
N GLY A 17 -10.47 -1.94 -3.81
CA GLY A 17 -9.41 -2.80 -3.26
C GLY A 17 -9.83 -3.50 -1.96
N PHE A 18 -10.54 -2.80 -1.07
CA PHE A 18 -11.03 -3.37 0.18
C PHE A 18 -12.06 -4.50 -0.04
N PHE A 19 -13.03 -4.29 -0.93
CA PHE A 19 -14.04 -5.32 -1.24
C PHE A 19 -13.44 -6.54 -1.94
N SER A 20 -12.44 -6.34 -2.81
CA SER A 20 -11.75 -7.44 -3.51
C SER A 20 -11.01 -8.38 -2.54
N LEU A 21 -10.63 -7.90 -1.35
CA LEU A 21 -9.94 -8.70 -0.32
C LEU A 21 -10.88 -9.42 0.66
N GLN A 22 -12.13 -8.96 0.80
CA GLN A 22 -13.08 -9.62 1.68
C GLN A 22 -13.56 -10.97 1.13
N GLU A 23 -13.55 -11.17 -0.20
CA GLU A 23 -13.90 -12.47 -0.80
C GLU A 23 -12.92 -13.61 -0.48
N THR A 24 -11.74 -13.32 0.04
CA THR A 24 -10.76 -14.33 0.46
C THR A 24 -11.07 -14.99 1.80
N HIS A 25 -12.03 -14.46 2.58
CA HIS A 25 -12.42 -15.04 3.87
C HIS A 25 -13.31 -16.29 3.76
N ALA A 26 -13.86 -16.61 2.58
CA ALA A 26 -14.78 -17.73 2.40
C ALA A 26 -14.12 -19.11 2.32
N VAL A 27 -12.78 -19.22 2.34
CA VAL A 27 -12.06 -20.51 2.21
C VAL A 27 -11.20 -20.83 3.43
N ARG A 28 -11.67 -20.52 4.65
CA ARG A 28 -11.30 -21.34 5.81
C ARG A 28 -12.23 -22.55 5.82
N ARG A 29 -11.84 -23.61 5.09
CA ARG A 29 -12.43 -24.93 5.34
C ARG A 29 -12.17 -25.25 6.82
N PRO A 30 -13.18 -25.69 7.59
CA PRO A 30 -12.93 -26.25 8.90
C PRO A 30 -11.91 -27.38 8.73
N ARG A 31 -10.81 -27.28 9.46
CA ARG A 31 -9.87 -28.38 9.65
C ARG A 31 -10.73 -29.53 10.18
N ARG A 32 -10.89 -30.57 9.35
CA ARG A 32 -11.59 -31.78 9.74
C ARG A 32 -10.66 -32.46 10.74
N ASP A 33 -10.86 -32.15 12.02
CA ASP A 33 -10.23 -32.85 13.13
C ASP A 33 -10.64 -34.32 13.02
N GLY A 34 -9.69 -35.19 12.68
CA GLY A 34 -9.95 -36.63 12.56
C GLY A 34 -9.05 -37.40 11.60
N GLU A 35 -8.18 -36.75 10.82
CA GLU A 35 -7.23 -37.48 9.95
C GLU A 35 -5.89 -37.66 10.68
N ASP A 36 -5.73 -38.88 11.20
CA ASP A 36 -4.54 -39.38 11.90
C ASP A 36 -3.26 -39.12 11.07
N PRO A 37 -2.17 -38.63 11.69
CA PRO A 37 -0.87 -38.52 11.04
C PRO A 37 -0.23 -39.91 10.94
N ARG A 38 -0.76 -40.78 10.08
CA ARG A 38 -0.05 -42.00 9.70
C ARG A 38 1.12 -41.63 8.81
N VAL A 39 2.29 -41.68 9.43
CA VAL A 39 3.64 -41.79 8.84
C VAL A 39 3.58 -42.24 7.38
N VAL A 40 3.76 -41.30 6.46
CA VAL A 40 3.99 -41.63 5.05
C VAL A 40 5.44 -42.12 4.96
N PRO A 41 5.69 -43.40 4.63
CA PRO A 41 7.04 -43.92 4.52
C PRO A 41 7.78 -43.21 3.39
N LEU A 42 9.00 -42.71 3.68
CA LEU A 42 9.85 -41.97 2.73
C LEU A 42 10.22 -42.78 1.48
N SER A 43 10.04 -44.10 1.48
CA SER A 43 10.40 -44.99 0.37
C SER A 43 9.37 -45.05 -0.76
N ALA A 44 8.20 -44.39 -0.64
CA ALA A 44 7.18 -44.35 -1.68
C ALA A 44 7.24 -43.07 -2.56
N VAL A 45 8.23 -42.20 -2.35
CA VAL A 45 8.33 -40.88 -2.99
C VAL A 45 9.13 -40.92 -4.31
N GLU A 46 9.86 -42.00 -4.60
CA GLU A 46 10.85 -42.00 -5.69
C GLU A 46 10.35 -42.51 -7.05
N GLU A 47 9.19 -43.17 -7.14
CA GLU A 47 8.71 -43.76 -8.42
C GLU A 47 7.30 -43.34 -8.83
N ALA A 48 6.64 -42.48 -8.06
CA ALA A 48 5.34 -41.92 -8.45
C ALA A 48 5.54 -40.73 -9.39
N SER A 49 5.62 -41.06 -10.69
CA SER A 49 4.97 -40.31 -11.78
C SER A 49 5.35 -38.84 -11.93
N VAL A 50 6.25 -38.62 -12.91
CA VAL A 50 6.24 -37.45 -13.80
C VAL A 50 4.90 -37.45 -14.56
N GLU A 51 3.82 -37.15 -13.85
CA GLU A 51 2.52 -36.88 -14.44
C GLU A 51 2.57 -35.42 -14.88
N GLU A 52 2.59 -35.17 -16.20
CA GLU A 52 2.46 -33.84 -16.79
C GLU A 52 1.21 -33.17 -16.21
N GLN A 53 1.38 -32.38 -15.15
CA GLN A 53 0.30 -31.57 -14.60
C GLN A 53 -0.17 -30.61 -15.70
N PRO A 54 -1.44 -30.70 -16.12
CA PRO A 54 -1.94 -29.91 -17.23
C PRO A 54 -1.75 -28.43 -16.95
N ARG A 55 -1.10 -27.78 -17.92
CA ARG A 55 -0.75 -26.36 -17.95
C ARG A 55 -1.87 -25.47 -17.39
N SER A 56 -1.52 -24.78 -16.30
CA SER A 56 -1.98 -23.43 -15.95
C SER A 56 -3.50 -23.23 -15.91
N LYS A 57 -4.15 -23.81 -14.90
CA LYS A 57 -5.35 -23.19 -14.33
C LYS A 57 -4.89 -22.31 -13.17
N TRP A 58 -4.77 -21.01 -13.41
CA TRP A 58 -4.48 -20.05 -12.35
C TRP A 58 -5.51 -20.25 -11.23
N SER A 59 -5.04 -20.55 -10.02
CA SER A 59 -5.93 -20.66 -8.87
C SER A 59 -6.70 -19.34 -8.74
N PRO A 60 -8.01 -19.36 -8.49
CA PRO A 60 -8.81 -18.14 -8.30
C PRO A 60 -8.22 -17.23 -7.21
N ASN A 61 -7.51 -17.81 -6.23
CA ASN A 61 -6.80 -17.06 -5.21
C ASN A 61 -5.61 -16.28 -5.76
N THR A 62 -4.86 -16.86 -6.71
CA THR A 62 -3.74 -16.18 -7.38
C THR A 62 -4.24 -15.01 -8.21
N VAL A 63 -5.34 -15.19 -8.95
CA VAL A 63 -5.96 -14.11 -9.73
C VAL A 63 -6.39 -12.96 -8.82
N ARG A 64 -7.05 -13.26 -7.68
CA ARG A 64 -7.47 -12.26 -6.69
C ARG A 64 -6.29 -11.52 -6.09
N LEU A 65 -5.20 -12.22 -5.75
CA LEU A 65 -4.00 -11.61 -5.19
C LEU A 65 -3.33 -10.68 -6.20
N VAL A 66 -3.19 -11.11 -7.45
CA VAL A 66 -2.62 -10.31 -8.53
C VAL A 66 -3.47 -9.07 -8.79
N LEU A 67 -4.80 -9.20 -8.80
CA LEU A 67 -5.72 -8.08 -9.04
C LEU A 67 -5.71 -7.10 -7.85
N GLY A 68 -5.73 -7.60 -6.61
CA GLY A 68 -5.63 -6.76 -5.41
C GLY A 68 -4.29 -6.03 -5.33
N TYR A 69 -3.18 -6.71 -5.62
CA TYR A 69 -1.86 -6.10 -5.69
C TYR A 69 -1.76 -5.07 -6.82
N GLY A 70 -2.29 -5.38 -8.01
CA GLY A 70 -2.33 -4.47 -9.15
C GLY A 70 -3.10 -3.19 -8.85
N LEU A 71 -4.27 -3.29 -8.21
CA LEU A 71 -5.05 -2.13 -7.76
C LEU A 71 -4.30 -1.29 -6.73
N LEU A 72 -3.68 -1.94 -5.75
CA LEU A 72 -2.91 -1.24 -4.71
C LEU A 72 -1.69 -0.52 -5.31
N SER A 73 -0.96 -1.18 -6.20
CA SER A 73 0.20 -0.61 -6.90
C SER A 73 -0.22 0.54 -7.82
N GLY A 74 -1.30 0.37 -8.59
CA GLY A 74 -1.86 1.43 -9.43
C GLY A 74 -2.32 2.64 -8.62
N TYR A 75 -2.97 2.41 -7.47
CA TYR A 75 -3.31 3.45 -6.51
C TYR A 75 -2.06 4.20 -6.03
N LEU A 76 -1.01 3.49 -5.65
CA LEU A 76 0.25 4.08 -5.15
C LEU A 76 0.92 4.96 -6.19
N VAL A 77 1.04 4.47 -7.43
CA VAL A 77 1.61 5.23 -8.54
C VAL A 77 0.75 6.45 -8.85
N GLY A 78 -0.57 6.27 -8.95
CA GLY A 78 -1.51 7.36 -9.17
C GLY A 78 -1.41 8.41 -8.07
N ARG A 79 -1.33 7.98 -6.80
CA ARG A 79 -1.11 8.81 -5.62
C ARG A 79 0.15 9.67 -5.74
N GLN A 80 1.27 9.02 -6.05
CA GLN A 80 2.57 9.69 -6.14
C GLN A 80 2.58 10.74 -7.24
N GLN A 81 2.03 10.42 -8.42
CA GLN A 81 1.96 11.34 -9.55
C GLN A 81 1.03 12.53 -9.26
N GLY A 82 -0.15 12.28 -8.68
CA GLY A 82 -1.07 13.35 -8.32
C GLY A 82 -0.53 14.24 -7.20
N PHE A 83 0.21 13.69 -6.25
CA PHE A 83 0.91 14.48 -5.23
C PHE A 83 1.92 15.44 -5.86
N VAL A 84 2.74 14.98 -6.81
CA VAL A 84 3.68 15.83 -7.55
C VAL A 84 2.95 16.93 -8.32
N LEU A 85 1.83 16.58 -8.98
CA LEU A 85 1.01 17.55 -9.70
C LEU A 85 0.44 18.62 -8.75
N VAL A 86 -0.09 18.22 -7.60
CA VAL A 86 -0.66 19.15 -6.61
C VAL A 86 0.41 20.07 -6.02
N LEU A 87 1.59 19.55 -5.71
CA LEU A 87 2.70 20.35 -5.18
C LEU A 87 3.32 21.30 -6.21
N SER A 88 3.25 20.97 -7.49
CA SER A 88 3.80 21.79 -8.59
C SER A 88 2.84 22.88 -9.07
N LEU A 89 1.57 22.87 -8.64
CA LEU A 89 0.60 23.90 -8.99
C LEU A 89 1.12 25.30 -8.62
N PRO A 90 0.93 26.31 -9.48
CA PRO A 90 1.33 27.68 -9.22
C PRO A 90 0.46 28.31 -8.13
N ARG A 91 1.01 29.31 -7.43
CA ARG A 91 0.34 30.01 -6.33
C ARG A 91 -0.99 30.67 -6.74
N ALA A 92 -1.11 31.09 -8.00
CA ALA A 92 -2.34 31.68 -8.53
C ALA A 92 -3.55 30.73 -8.48
N LEU A 93 -3.33 29.43 -8.30
CA LEU A 93 -4.35 28.39 -8.16
C LEU A 93 -4.35 27.76 -6.76
N ASP A 94 -3.88 28.50 -5.74
CA ASP A 94 -3.68 28.01 -4.36
C ASP A 94 -2.73 26.80 -4.29
N GLY A 95 -1.75 26.73 -5.21
CA GLY A 95 -0.73 25.69 -5.24
C GLY A 95 0.51 26.00 -4.40
N PHE A 96 1.32 24.98 -4.12
CA PHE A 96 2.51 25.11 -3.27
C PHE A 96 3.74 25.69 -3.99
N ALA A 97 3.70 25.76 -5.32
CA ALA A 97 4.78 26.23 -6.18
C ALA A 97 6.14 25.62 -5.82
N ILE A 98 6.16 24.32 -5.53
CA ILE A 98 7.39 23.61 -5.19
C ILE A 98 8.17 23.35 -6.49
N GLY A 99 9.40 23.84 -6.55
CA GLY A 99 10.27 23.62 -7.68
C GLY A 99 10.89 22.21 -7.73
N PRO A 100 11.55 21.84 -8.84
CA PRO A 100 12.17 20.52 -9.05
C PRO A 100 13.12 20.08 -7.94
N ARG A 101 13.89 21.01 -7.37
CA ARG A 101 14.82 20.72 -6.25
C ARG A 101 14.10 20.23 -4.99
N GLY A 102 12.91 20.78 -4.70
CA GLY A 102 12.10 20.35 -3.56
C GLY A 102 11.58 18.92 -3.75
N PHE A 103 11.19 18.56 -4.98
CA PHE A 103 10.79 17.19 -5.30
C PHE A 103 11.89 16.18 -5.08
N GLY A 104 13.13 16.50 -5.45
CA GLY A 104 14.28 15.64 -5.17
C GLY A 104 14.42 15.34 -3.67
N PHE A 105 14.26 16.36 -2.81
CA PHE A 105 14.29 16.17 -1.36
C PHE A 105 13.16 15.25 -0.85
N PHE A 106 11.94 15.45 -1.35
CA PHE A 106 10.81 14.58 -1.00
C PHE A 106 11.02 13.14 -1.43
N GLN A 107 11.57 12.92 -2.62
CA GLN A 107 11.84 11.57 -3.13
C GLN A 107 12.89 10.86 -2.28
N VAL A 108 13.98 11.54 -1.91
CA VAL A 108 15.01 10.97 -1.01
C VAL A 108 14.40 10.63 0.35
N CYS A 109 13.62 11.55 0.94
CA CYS A 109 12.96 11.31 2.22
C CYS A 109 11.98 10.12 2.16
N THR A 110 11.20 10.02 1.08
CA THR A 110 10.29 8.90 0.83
C THR A 110 11.06 7.59 0.70
N ALA A 111 12.16 7.57 -0.06
CA ALA A 111 12.98 6.39 -0.26
C ALA A 111 13.62 5.89 1.06
N VAL A 112 14.16 6.81 1.86
CA VAL A 112 14.69 6.49 3.19
C VAL A 112 13.60 5.94 4.11
N SER A 113 12.41 6.54 4.10
CA SER A 113 11.27 6.09 4.90
C SER A 113 10.79 4.70 4.46
N ALA A 114 10.72 4.45 3.15
CA ALA A 114 10.37 3.15 2.60
C ALA A 114 11.36 2.08 3.03
N PHE A 115 12.67 2.38 2.92
CA PHE A 115 13.75 1.48 3.35
C PHE A 115 13.70 1.18 4.85
N LEU A 116 13.52 2.19 5.69
CA LEU A 116 13.39 2.00 7.14
C LEU A 116 12.16 1.16 7.49
N THR A 117 11.05 1.40 6.81
CA THR A 117 9.81 0.66 7.04
C THR A 117 9.95 -0.81 6.64
N SER A 118 10.46 -1.07 5.44
CA SER A 118 10.62 -2.44 4.94
C SER A 118 11.59 -3.26 5.82
N THR A 119 12.65 -2.62 6.29
CA THR A 119 13.69 -3.29 7.08
C THR A 119 13.27 -3.49 8.55
N LEU A 120 12.67 -2.47 9.18
CA LEU A 120 12.42 -2.48 10.63
C LEU A 120 10.98 -2.88 10.97
N LEU A 121 10.00 -2.27 10.32
CA LEU A 121 8.58 -2.36 10.70
C LEU A 121 7.92 -3.59 10.09
N TYR A 122 8.16 -3.86 8.81
CA TYR A 122 7.43 -4.91 8.10
C TYR A 122 7.75 -6.31 8.62
N GLY A 123 9.05 -6.64 8.75
CA GLY A 123 9.49 -7.95 9.24
C GLY A 123 9.02 -8.24 10.68
N GLN A 124 9.02 -7.24 11.56
CA GLN A 124 8.55 -7.40 12.93
C GLN A 124 7.02 -7.42 13.02
N GLY A 125 6.34 -6.55 12.26
CA GLY A 125 4.89 -6.45 12.22
C GLY A 125 4.25 -7.74 11.70
N LEU A 126 4.78 -8.31 10.61
CA LEU A 126 4.31 -9.57 10.05
C LEU A 126 4.39 -10.72 11.05
N LYS A 127 5.52 -10.86 11.75
CA LYS A 127 5.72 -11.92 12.75
C LYS A 127 4.75 -11.81 13.91
N ARG A 128 4.42 -10.58 14.34
CA ARG A 128 3.60 -10.35 15.54
C ARG A 128 2.09 -10.32 15.26
N PHE A 129 1.66 -9.71 14.17
CA PHE A 129 0.24 -9.45 13.89
C PHE A 129 -0.33 -10.29 12.74
N GLY A 130 0.54 -10.88 11.93
CA GLY A 130 0.17 -11.60 10.72
C GLY A 130 -0.15 -10.66 9.55
N PRO A 131 -0.10 -11.18 8.31
CA PRO A 131 -0.18 -10.38 7.08
C PRO A 131 -1.51 -9.63 6.94
N TYR A 132 -2.63 -10.26 7.29
CA TYR A 132 -3.94 -9.65 7.13
C TYR A 132 -4.17 -8.44 8.04
N ARG A 133 -3.74 -8.52 9.31
CA ARG A 133 -3.92 -7.40 10.26
C ARG A 133 -3.01 -6.23 9.89
N CYS A 134 -1.77 -6.51 9.48
CA CYS A 134 -0.84 -5.49 8.98
C CYS A 134 -1.42 -4.77 7.75
N PHE A 135 -1.89 -5.52 6.76
CA PHE A 135 -2.51 -4.95 5.57
C PHE A 135 -3.72 -4.06 5.91
N ARG A 136 -4.64 -4.56 6.74
CA ARG A 136 -5.82 -3.81 7.16
C ARG A 136 -5.45 -2.53 7.91
N ALA A 137 -4.45 -2.59 8.80
CA ALA A 137 -3.97 -1.41 9.52
C ALA A 137 -3.34 -0.38 8.57
N GLY A 138 -2.54 -0.83 7.61
CA GLY A 138 -1.92 0.02 6.59
C GLY A 138 -2.94 0.75 5.71
N MET A 139 -4.01 0.06 5.31
CA MET A 139 -5.14 0.66 4.59
C MET A 139 -5.86 1.72 5.42
N TRP A 140 -6.19 1.43 6.69
CA TRP A 140 -6.82 2.43 7.56
C TRP A 140 -5.95 3.65 7.78
N LEU A 141 -4.66 3.44 8.04
CA LEU A 141 -3.69 4.53 8.20
C LEU A 141 -3.64 5.41 6.95
N THR A 142 -3.61 4.78 5.76
CA THR A 142 -3.67 5.47 4.47
C THR A 142 -4.92 6.33 4.32
N ILE A 143 -6.11 5.79 4.63
CA ILE A 143 -7.37 6.55 4.54
C ILE A 143 -7.32 7.77 5.45
N LEU A 144 -6.94 7.56 6.72
CA LEU A 144 -6.88 8.62 7.73
C LEU A 144 -5.89 9.73 7.33
N LEU A 145 -4.73 9.35 6.81
CA LEU A 145 -3.73 10.31 6.35
C LEU A 145 -4.22 11.07 5.11
N ASN A 146 -4.81 10.41 4.12
CA ASN A 146 -5.36 11.14 2.96
C ASN A 146 -6.44 12.14 3.37
N LEU A 147 -7.25 11.83 4.39
CA LEU A 147 -8.23 12.77 4.93
C LEU A 147 -7.54 13.96 5.62
N ALA A 148 -6.38 13.74 6.23
CA ALA A 148 -5.59 14.78 6.89
C ALA A 148 -4.80 15.68 5.92
N PHE A 149 -4.60 15.25 4.66
CA PHE A 149 -3.76 15.96 3.69
C PHE A 149 -4.13 17.45 3.47
N PRO A 150 -5.42 17.86 3.40
CA PRO A 150 -5.78 19.27 3.29
C PRO A 150 -5.24 20.13 4.43
N PHE A 151 -5.14 19.58 5.65
CA PHE A 151 -4.58 20.30 6.80
C PHE A 151 -3.07 20.50 6.67
N CYS A 152 -2.34 19.55 6.08
CA CYS A 152 -0.93 19.73 5.74
C CYS A 152 -0.74 20.90 4.76
N GLY A 153 -1.71 21.13 3.87
CA GLY A 153 -1.71 22.27 2.96
C GLY A 153 -1.78 23.62 3.68
N LEU A 154 -2.57 23.73 4.74
CA LEU A 154 -2.66 24.95 5.55
C LEU A 154 -1.35 25.27 6.27
N LEU A 155 -0.57 24.25 6.64
CA LEU A 155 0.71 24.39 7.35
C LEU A 155 1.90 24.63 6.43
N SER A 156 1.71 24.64 5.10
CA SER A 156 2.80 24.70 4.13
C SER A 156 2.87 26.00 3.33
N ASP A 157 2.26 27.06 3.86
CA ASP A 157 2.37 28.41 3.33
C ASP A 157 3.84 28.87 3.27
N PRO A 158 4.41 29.12 2.07
CA PRO A 158 5.81 29.54 1.91
C PRO A 158 6.12 30.86 2.59
N ASP A 159 5.17 31.79 2.60
CA ASP A 159 5.45 33.16 3.05
C ASP A 159 5.48 33.22 4.57
N ARG A 160 4.77 32.30 5.24
CA ARG A 160 4.73 32.18 6.69
C ARG A 160 5.78 31.23 7.28
N TYR A 161 6.06 30.11 6.61
CA TYR A 161 6.89 29.03 7.18
C TYR A 161 8.24 28.82 6.48
N GLY A 162 8.48 29.48 5.33
CA GLY A 162 9.75 29.38 4.61
C GLY A 162 10.15 27.92 4.33
N PRO A 163 11.36 27.46 4.72
CA PRO A 163 11.80 26.08 4.51
C PRO A 163 11.13 25.07 5.45
N TRP A 164 10.55 25.49 6.59
CA TRP A 164 9.91 24.56 7.52
C TRP A 164 8.67 23.89 6.94
N ARG A 165 8.08 24.46 5.88
CA ARG A 165 6.95 23.86 5.14
C ARG A 165 7.24 22.46 4.58
N PHE A 166 8.51 22.11 4.36
CA PHE A 166 8.88 20.79 3.86
C PHE A 166 8.71 19.70 4.92
N VAL A 167 8.85 20.02 6.21
CA VAL A 167 8.78 19.05 7.32
C VAL A 167 7.44 18.34 7.42
N PRO A 168 6.28 19.01 7.51
CA PRO A 168 4.98 18.33 7.62
C PRO A 168 4.66 17.52 6.37
N ILE A 169 5.08 17.99 5.18
CA ILE A 169 4.86 17.29 3.92
C ILE A 169 5.74 16.03 3.84
N CYS A 170 7.01 16.12 4.21
CA CYS A 170 7.92 14.98 4.30
C CYS A 170 7.39 13.96 5.30
N LEU A 171 7.03 14.41 6.51
CA LEU A 171 6.49 13.53 7.55
C LEU A 171 5.22 12.82 7.07
N TYR A 172 4.28 13.56 6.49
CA TYR A 172 3.08 12.98 5.89
C TYR A 172 3.41 11.89 4.87
N GLN A 173 4.35 12.16 3.97
CA GLN A 173 4.78 11.24 2.93
C GLN A 173 5.55 10.02 3.51
N SER A 174 6.30 10.20 4.59
CA SER A 174 6.96 9.12 5.31
C SER A 174 5.93 8.20 5.97
N VAL A 175 4.99 8.75 6.73
CA VAL A 175 4.00 7.95 7.48
C VAL A 175 3.07 7.20 6.54
N ILE A 176 2.64 7.82 5.44
CA ILE A 176 1.78 7.11 4.48
C ILE A 176 2.52 5.98 3.78
N THR A 177 3.82 6.11 3.52
CA THR A 177 4.66 5.03 2.97
C THR A 177 4.71 3.84 3.93
N VAL A 178 4.64 4.08 5.25
CA VAL A 178 4.54 3.02 6.25
C VAL A 178 3.29 2.17 6.08
N GLY A 179 2.17 2.78 5.67
CA GLY A 179 0.90 2.07 5.50
C GLY A 179 0.86 1.11 4.31
N PHE A 180 1.83 1.17 3.40
CA PHE A 180 1.80 0.41 2.14
C PHE A 180 2.85 -0.68 2.02
N GLN A 181 3.85 -0.69 2.89
CA GLN A 181 4.84 -1.77 2.99
C GLN A 181 4.25 -2.88 3.86
#